data_AF-A0A7K4Y4G8-F1
#
_entry.id   AF-A0A7K4Y4G8-F1
#
_cell.length_a   1.000
_cell.length_b   1.000
_cell.length_c   1.000
_cell.angle_alpha   90.00
_cell.angle_beta   90.00
_cell.angle_gamma   90.00
#
_symmetry.space_group_name_H-M   'P 1'
#
loop_
_entity.id
_entity.type
_entity.pdbx_description
1 polymer ?
#
loop_
_entity_poly.entity_id
_entity_poly.type
_entity_poly.pdbx_seq_one_letter_code
_entity_poly.pdbx_strand_id
1 'polypeptide(L)'
;MWGRRLAALLAVPHRPRRRAGHGSPWLPRDGRTVPPAHWHHTAPESLKCAWQLHGDHLELRYANTLMRFDFVWLRDHCRSASCYNTKTNQRSLDTASVDLAIKPKAVRVDETTLFLTWPDGHVTRYGLEWLVKNSYEGQKQQVMHPRILWNAEIYRQAQVPSVDCRSFLETDEGLKEFLQNFLLYGIAFVENVSPTKEDTEILAERVSLIRETIYGRMWYFTSDFSRGDTAYTKLALDRHTDTTYFQEPCGIQVFHCLKHEGTGGRTLLVDGFYAAEQVLRQAPEQFELLSKVPLKHEYVEKVGDCHNHMIGVGPVLNVYPWNNELYLIRYNNYDRAVINTVPYDVVHRWYAAHRTLTAELRRPENELWVKLKPGKALFVDNWRVLHGREAFTGYRQLCGCYLTRDDVLNTARLLGLRA
;
A
#
# COMPACT_ATOMS: atom_id res chain seq x y z
N MET A 1 15.33 22.86 10.37
CA MET A 1 15.57 24.20 9.78
C MET A 1 14.35 24.62 8.94
N TRP A 2 13.17 24.65 9.55
CA TRP A 2 11.89 24.90 8.88
C TRP A 2 11.18 25.98 9.67
N GLY A 3 11.03 27.17 9.08
CA GLY A 3 10.46 28.31 9.76
C GLY A 3 11.03 29.62 9.25
N ARG A 4 10.67 29.98 8.01
CA ARG A 4 10.66 31.34 7.43
C ARG A 4 10.40 31.23 5.93
N ARG A 5 9.13 31.01 5.54
CA ARG A 5 8.63 31.32 4.18
C ARG A 5 7.10 31.27 4.03
N LEU A 6 6.36 31.50 5.12
CA LEU A 6 4.88 31.42 5.14
C LEU A 6 4.17 32.75 5.46
N ALA A 7 4.87 33.88 5.45
CA ALA A 7 4.30 35.18 5.77
C ALA A 7 4.08 36.04 4.51
N ALA A 8 3.14 35.63 3.65
CA ALA A 8 2.61 36.49 2.59
C ALA A 8 1.21 36.08 2.10
N LEU A 9 0.32 35.60 2.99
CA LEU A 9 -1.08 35.32 2.64
C LEU A 9 -2.04 35.86 3.71
N LEU A 10 -2.25 37.18 3.61
CA LEU A 10 -3.53 37.91 3.80
C LEU A 10 -4.13 38.11 5.21
N ALA A 11 -4.80 39.27 5.32
CA ALA A 11 -5.35 39.91 6.50
C ALA A 11 -6.88 39.71 6.67
N VAL A 12 -7.32 39.46 7.93
CA VAL A 12 -8.45 40.02 8.77
C VAL A 12 -9.74 40.52 8.03
N PRO A 13 -11.03 40.37 8.50
CA PRO A 13 -11.55 40.46 9.91
C PRO A 13 -12.71 39.56 10.40
N HIS A 14 -12.89 39.67 11.73
CA HIS A 14 -13.90 39.22 12.71
C HIS A 14 -15.42 39.27 12.40
N ARG A 15 -16.17 38.39 13.10
CA ARG A 15 -17.58 38.56 13.53
C ARG A 15 -17.87 37.90 14.90
N PRO A 16 -18.99 38.24 15.60
CA PRO A 16 -19.09 38.22 17.07
C PRO A 16 -20.03 37.16 17.70
N ARG A 17 -19.90 37.07 19.04
CA ARG A 17 -20.53 36.18 20.05
C ARG A 17 -22.07 36.26 20.16
N ARG A 18 -22.70 35.17 20.63
CA ARG A 18 -24.07 35.12 21.18
C ARG A 18 -24.14 34.52 22.60
N ARG A 19 -25.22 34.91 23.31
CA ARG A 19 -25.48 34.95 24.77
C ARG A 19 -26.03 33.65 25.39
N ALA A 20 -25.90 33.60 26.72
CA ALA A 20 -26.46 32.64 27.68
C ALA A 20 -27.92 32.95 28.11
N GLY A 21 -28.58 31.96 28.73
CA GLY A 21 -29.85 32.09 29.46
C GLY A 21 -30.02 30.98 30.53
N HIS A 22 -30.47 31.38 31.73
CA HIS A 22 -30.60 30.61 32.99
C HIS A 22 -31.94 29.87 33.15
N GLY A 23 -32.00 28.90 34.08
CA GLY A 23 -33.23 28.55 34.83
C GLY A 23 -33.26 27.16 35.49
N SER A 24 -33.08 27.09 36.82
CA SER A 24 -33.52 25.99 37.73
C SER A 24 -34.98 26.25 38.22
N PRO A 25 -35.62 25.57 39.22
CA PRO A 25 -35.21 24.48 40.14
C PRO A 25 -36.31 23.42 40.56
N TRP A 26 -35.91 22.49 41.45
CA TRP A 26 -36.67 21.80 42.55
C TRP A 26 -36.89 20.26 42.51
N LEU A 27 -36.57 19.64 43.68
CA LEU A 27 -36.67 18.24 44.15
C LEU A 27 -38.02 18.00 44.89
N PRO A 28 -38.45 16.75 45.24
CA PRO A 28 -38.02 16.09 46.51
C PRO A 28 -37.97 14.53 46.56
N ARG A 29 -37.12 14.03 47.48
CA ARG A 29 -37.15 12.87 48.42
C ARG A 29 -37.87 11.55 48.05
N ASP A 30 -37.19 10.41 48.27
CA ASP A 30 -37.42 9.54 49.45
C ASP A 30 -36.38 8.39 49.56
N GLY A 31 -36.08 7.97 50.78
CA GLY A 31 -35.15 6.89 51.10
C GLY A 31 -35.86 5.61 51.57
N ARG A 32 -35.22 4.45 51.37
CA ARG A 32 -35.45 3.20 52.12
C ARG A 32 -34.29 2.22 51.92
N THR A 33 -33.80 1.65 53.02
CA THR A 33 -32.75 0.62 53.14
C THR A 33 -33.38 -0.75 53.40
N VAL A 34 -32.87 -1.83 52.78
CA VAL A 34 -33.19 -3.26 53.01
C VAL A 34 -31.91 -4.12 52.71
N PRO A 35 -31.62 -5.24 53.42
CA PRO A 35 -30.26 -5.72 53.79
C PRO A 35 -29.67 -6.80 52.85
N PRO A 36 -28.45 -7.38 53.09
CA PRO A 36 -27.72 -8.12 52.07
C PRO A 36 -28.18 -9.59 51.97
N ALA A 37 -28.46 -10.03 50.75
CA ALA A 37 -28.67 -11.44 50.44
C ALA A 37 -27.35 -12.08 50.02
N HIS A 38 -26.85 -13.01 50.84
CA HIS A 38 -25.81 -13.95 50.44
C HIS A 38 -26.40 -14.95 49.44
N TRP A 39 -25.90 -14.91 48.20
CA TRP A 39 -26.06 -15.99 47.23
C TRP A 39 -24.68 -16.57 46.93
N HIS A 40 -24.45 -17.80 47.36
CA HIS A 40 -23.41 -18.66 46.80
C HIS A 40 -24.05 -19.61 45.78
N HIS A 41 -23.22 -20.04 44.83
CA HIS A 41 -23.46 -21.00 43.73
C HIS A 41 -24.06 -20.37 42.46
N THR A 42 -23.45 -20.42 41.28
CA THR A 42 -22.29 -21.16 40.75
C THR A 42 -21.67 -20.33 39.63
N ALA A 43 -20.35 -20.13 39.64
CA ALA A 43 -19.63 -19.63 38.47
C ALA A 43 -19.72 -20.68 37.34
N PRO A 44 -20.03 -20.28 36.10
CA PRO A 44 -19.36 -20.89 34.98
C PRO A 44 -17.97 -20.24 34.94
N GLU A 45 -16.96 -20.86 35.56
CA GLU A 45 -15.59 -20.60 35.13
C GLU A 45 -15.44 -21.18 33.73
N SER A 46 -15.92 -20.44 32.72
CA SER A 46 -15.46 -20.66 31.36
C SER A 46 -13.98 -20.28 31.38
N LEU A 47 -13.10 -21.28 31.47
CA LEU A 47 -11.67 -21.09 31.25
C LEU A 47 -11.51 -20.35 29.92
N LYS A 48 -11.27 -19.04 29.99
CA LYS A 48 -10.99 -18.20 28.80
C LYS A 48 -9.73 -18.67 28.09
N CYS A 49 -8.91 -19.48 28.76
CA CYS A 49 -7.67 -20.02 28.24
C CYS A 49 -7.48 -21.49 28.66
N ALA A 50 -7.13 -22.35 27.71
CA ALA A 50 -6.68 -23.72 27.94
C ALA A 50 -5.45 -23.99 27.09
N TRP A 51 -4.56 -24.87 27.54
CA TRP A 51 -3.35 -25.21 26.79
C TRP A 51 -2.98 -26.68 26.93
N GLN A 52 -2.29 -27.20 25.93
CA GLN A 52 -1.76 -28.56 25.89
C GLN A 52 -0.36 -28.55 25.26
N LEU A 53 0.56 -29.31 25.86
CA LEU A 53 1.88 -29.54 25.30
C LEU A 53 1.87 -30.78 24.40
N HIS A 54 2.36 -30.61 23.18
CA HIS A 54 2.62 -31.68 22.25
C HIS A 54 4.14 -31.90 22.11
N GLY A 55 4.52 -32.95 21.36
CA GLY A 55 5.93 -33.31 21.19
C GLY A 55 6.77 -32.22 20.53
N ASP A 56 6.14 -31.40 19.69
CA ASP A 56 6.75 -30.42 18.78
C ASP A 56 6.18 -28.99 18.92
N HIS A 57 5.05 -28.79 19.62
CA HIS A 57 4.43 -27.47 19.76
C HIS A 57 3.62 -27.30 21.05
N LEU A 58 3.29 -26.04 21.36
CA LEU A 58 2.28 -25.66 22.33
C LEU A 58 0.95 -25.42 21.61
N GLU A 59 -0.12 -26.09 22.03
CA GLU A 59 -1.49 -25.76 21.65
C GLU A 59 -2.09 -24.84 22.73
N LEU A 60 -2.64 -23.70 22.31
CA LEU A 60 -3.22 -22.68 23.18
C LEU A 60 -4.59 -22.28 22.63
N ARG A 61 -5.64 -22.54 23.40
CA ARG A 61 -6.98 -22.02 23.17
C ARG A 61 -7.16 -20.77 24.00
N TYR A 62 -7.42 -19.64 23.37
CA TYR A 62 -7.77 -18.40 24.04
C TYR A 62 -8.95 -17.73 23.35
N ALA A 63 -9.98 -17.39 24.12
CA ALA A 63 -11.30 -17.00 23.59
C ALA A 63 -11.81 -18.06 22.58
N ASN A 64 -12.07 -17.66 21.33
CA ASN A 64 -12.55 -18.55 20.27
C ASN A 64 -11.45 -18.98 19.29
N THR A 65 -10.18 -18.72 19.61
CA THR A 65 -9.05 -19.03 18.73
C THR A 65 -8.26 -20.19 19.31
N LEU A 66 -8.11 -21.26 18.52
CA LEU A 66 -7.14 -22.33 18.79
C LEU A 66 -5.87 -21.99 18.03
N MET A 67 -4.75 -21.90 18.74
CA MET A 67 -3.45 -21.52 18.17
C MET A 67 -2.43 -22.61 18.45
N ARG A 68 -1.59 -22.90 17.46
CA ARG A 68 -0.43 -23.79 17.62
C ARG A 68 0.84 -22.96 17.50
N PHE A 69 1.76 -23.12 18.44
CA PHE A 69 3.02 -22.39 18.47
C PHE A 69 4.20 -23.35 18.55
N ASP A 70 5.08 -23.25 17.58
CA ASP A 70 6.37 -23.93 17.59
C ASP A 70 7.23 -23.42 18.76
N PHE A 71 7.95 -24.32 19.43
CA PHE A 71 8.75 -23.95 20.60
C PHE A 71 9.95 -23.07 20.26
N VAL A 72 10.59 -23.31 19.12
CA VAL A 72 11.68 -22.47 18.61
C VAL A 72 11.14 -21.07 18.35
N TRP A 73 9.99 -20.93 17.69
CA TRP A 73 9.36 -19.65 17.45
C TRP A 73 9.05 -18.89 18.75
N LEU A 74 8.51 -19.59 19.75
CA LEU A 74 8.25 -19.02 21.09
C LEU A 74 9.54 -18.59 21.81
N ARG A 75 10.66 -19.30 21.62
CA ARG A 75 11.95 -18.88 22.20
C ARG A 75 12.56 -17.71 21.44
N ASP A 76 12.43 -17.74 20.12
CA ASP A 76 13.02 -16.81 19.16
C ASP A 76 12.41 -15.40 19.23
N HIS A 77 11.09 -15.33 19.48
CA HIS A 77 10.33 -14.08 19.54
C HIS A 77 10.19 -13.51 20.96
N CYS A 78 10.98 -14.01 21.91
CA CYS A 78 10.96 -13.57 23.30
C CYS A 78 11.15 -12.04 23.40
N ARG A 79 10.32 -11.38 24.20
CA ARG A 79 10.34 -9.91 24.40
C ARG A 79 11.00 -9.47 25.71
N SER A 80 11.78 -10.35 26.34
CA SER A 80 12.59 -9.99 27.51
C SER A 80 13.73 -9.05 27.12
N ALA A 81 14.27 -8.29 28.08
CA ALA A 81 15.33 -7.30 27.81
C ALA A 81 16.62 -7.90 27.22
N SER A 82 16.89 -9.20 27.44
CA SER A 82 18.04 -9.88 26.84
C SER A 82 17.78 -10.34 25.40
N CYS A 83 16.52 -10.45 24.98
CA CYS A 83 16.13 -10.96 23.67
C CYS A 83 15.58 -9.86 22.74
N TYR A 84 15.15 -8.73 23.29
CA TYR A 84 14.53 -7.64 22.54
C TYR A 84 14.81 -6.27 23.18
N ASN A 85 15.26 -5.33 22.36
CA ASN A 85 15.45 -3.94 22.77
C ASN A 85 14.16 -3.14 22.55
N THR A 86 13.45 -2.85 23.64
CA THR A 86 12.18 -2.09 23.61
C THR A 86 12.33 -0.63 23.21
N LYS A 87 13.55 -0.06 23.26
CA LYS A 87 13.80 1.33 22.81
C LYS A 87 13.94 1.43 21.30
N THR A 88 14.57 0.43 20.66
CA THR A 88 14.79 0.42 19.20
C THR A 88 13.79 -0.46 18.45
N ASN A 89 13.00 -1.24 19.17
CA ASN A 89 12.11 -2.26 18.63
C ASN A 89 12.83 -3.36 17.82
N GLN A 90 14.07 -3.66 18.17
CA GLN A 90 14.90 -4.64 17.48
C GLN A 90 15.09 -5.90 18.32
N ARG A 91 15.14 -7.04 17.63
CA ARG A 91 15.53 -8.31 18.24
C ARG A 91 17.02 -8.31 18.56
N SER A 92 17.38 -8.95 19.66
CA SER A 92 18.77 -9.08 20.15
C SER A 92 19.21 -10.54 20.28
N LEU A 93 18.25 -11.46 20.40
CA LEU A 93 18.54 -12.89 20.39
C LEU A 93 19.01 -13.34 19.00
N ASP A 94 20.16 -14.00 18.95
CA ASP A 94 20.62 -14.71 17.77
C ASP A 94 19.78 -15.98 17.57
N THR A 95 19.01 -16.02 16.49
CA THR A 95 18.15 -17.17 16.13
C THR A 95 18.95 -18.47 16.04
N ALA A 96 20.18 -18.43 15.51
CA ALA A 96 21.01 -19.62 15.32
C ALA A 96 21.49 -20.23 16.65
N SER A 97 21.47 -19.45 17.73
CA SER A 97 21.79 -19.93 19.07
C SER A 97 20.65 -20.71 19.74
N VAL A 98 19.44 -20.65 19.18
CA VAL A 98 18.29 -21.38 19.71
C VAL A 98 18.37 -22.85 19.29
N ASP A 99 18.42 -23.75 20.27
CA ASP A 99 18.32 -25.19 20.03
C ASP A 99 16.98 -25.51 19.32
N LEU A 100 17.05 -26.14 18.14
CA LEU A 100 15.86 -26.51 17.37
C LEU A 100 15.03 -27.63 18.02
N ALA A 101 15.59 -28.33 19.01
CA ALA A 101 14.88 -29.31 19.83
C ALA A 101 14.37 -28.73 21.15
N ILE A 102 14.47 -27.41 21.37
CA ILE A 102 14.11 -26.78 22.64
C ILE A 102 12.65 -27.05 23.02
N LYS A 103 12.43 -27.37 24.30
CA LYS A 103 11.10 -27.55 24.90
C LYS A 103 11.03 -26.82 26.22
N PRO A 104 9.88 -26.19 26.57
CA PRO A 104 9.73 -25.59 27.89
C PRO A 104 9.76 -26.68 28.97
N LYS A 105 10.53 -26.44 30.05
CA LYS A 105 10.50 -27.24 31.28
C LYS A 105 9.20 -27.04 32.06
N ALA A 106 8.62 -25.84 31.96
CA ALA A 106 7.35 -25.52 32.60
C ALA A 106 6.57 -24.52 31.74
N VAL A 107 5.25 -24.69 31.74
CA VAL A 107 4.29 -23.78 31.12
C VAL A 107 3.26 -23.39 32.16
N ARG A 108 3.01 -22.08 32.26
CA ARG A 108 1.97 -21.53 33.12
C ARG A 108 1.23 -20.46 32.36
N VAL A 109 -0.08 -20.41 32.52
CA VAL A 109 -0.92 -19.35 31.99
C VAL A 109 -1.67 -18.72 33.16
N ASP A 110 -1.73 -17.39 33.19
CA ASP A 110 -2.70 -16.66 34.02
C ASP A 110 -3.79 -16.04 33.13
N GLU A 111 -4.56 -15.08 33.64
CA GLU A 111 -5.70 -14.52 32.91
C GLU A 111 -5.32 -13.84 31.58
N THR A 112 -4.12 -13.29 31.47
CA THR A 112 -3.71 -12.46 30.32
C THR A 112 -2.34 -12.82 29.75
N THR A 113 -1.58 -13.69 30.41
CA THR A 113 -0.17 -13.94 30.09
C THR A 113 0.18 -15.42 30.09
N LEU A 114 0.88 -15.85 29.04
CA LEU A 114 1.59 -17.12 28.95
C LEU A 114 3.03 -16.97 29.46
N PHE A 115 3.47 -17.92 30.29
CA PHE A 115 4.83 -18.03 30.82
C PHE A 115 5.42 -19.37 30.40
N LEU A 116 6.65 -19.32 29.89
CA LEU A 116 7.44 -20.48 29.46
C LEU A 116 8.79 -20.44 30.16
N THR A 117 9.12 -21.48 30.91
CA THR A 117 10.45 -21.66 31.51
C THR A 117 11.25 -22.63 30.66
N TRP A 118 12.40 -22.19 30.15
CA TRP A 118 13.25 -22.95 29.23
C TRP A 118 14.32 -23.78 29.96
N PRO A 119 15.01 -24.71 29.27
CA PRO A 119 16.01 -25.57 29.90
C PRO A 119 17.18 -24.83 30.56
N ASP A 120 17.56 -23.68 30.01
CA ASP A 120 18.58 -22.74 30.52
C ASP A 120 18.10 -21.91 31.72
N GLY A 121 16.85 -22.09 32.15
CA GLY A 121 16.23 -21.30 33.23
C GLY A 121 15.66 -19.96 32.76
N HIS A 122 15.80 -19.59 31.48
CA HIS A 122 15.20 -18.38 30.94
C HIS A 122 13.67 -18.45 31.02
N VAL A 123 13.03 -17.31 31.31
CA VAL A 123 11.56 -17.21 31.37
C VAL A 123 11.07 -16.25 30.29
N THR A 124 10.31 -16.77 29.35
CA THR A 124 9.61 -15.97 28.33
C THR A 124 8.19 -15.68 28.77
N ARG A 125 7.73 -14.46 28.49
CA ARG A 125 6.39 -13.97 28.82
C ARG A 125 5.72 -13.42 27.56
N TYR A 126 4.49 -13.84 27.31
CA TYR A 126 3.68 -13.36 26.19
C TYR A 126 2.29 -12.95 26.66
N GLY A 127 1.83 -11.77 26.26
CA GLY A 127 0.42 -11.41 26.39
C GLY A 127 -0.43 -12.29 25.45
N LEU A 128 -1.56 -12.79 25.92
CA LEU A 128 -2.44 -13.67 25.13
C LEU A 128 -2.98 -12.96 23.88
N GLU A 129 -3.29 -11.67 23.95
CA GLU A 129 -3.67 -10.86 22.79
C GLU A 129 -2.54 -10.73 21.76
N TRP A 130 -1.29 -10.62 22.22
CA TRP A 130 -0.13 -10.60 21.35
C TRP A 130 0.01 -11.94 20.62
N LEU A 131 -0.22 -13.06 21.30
CA LEU A 131 -0.23 -14.39 20.69
C LEU A 131 -1.35 -14.51 19.64
N VAL A 132 -2.57 -14.06 19.94
CA VAL A 132 -3.66 -14.05 18.95
C VAL A 132 -3.26 -13.27 17.70
N LYS A 133 -2.71 -12.06 17.87
CA LYS A 133 -2.29 -11.19 16.78
C LYS A 133 -1.17 -11.80 15.91
N ASN A 134 -0.27 -12.59 16.51
CA ASN A 134 0.92 -13.14 15.85
C ASN A 134 0.85 -14.66 15.64
N SER A 135 -0.30 -15.29 15.89
CA SER A 135 -0.51 -16.73 15.64
C SER A 135 -0.45 -17.01 14.13
N TYR A 136 -0.03 -18.21 13.73
CA TYR A 136 -0.04 -18.60 12.32
C TYR A 136 -1.46 -18.76 11.76
N GLU A 137 -2.40 -19.11 12.64
CA GLU A 137 -3.74 -19.51 12.29
C GLU A 137 -4.51 -18.34 11.68
N GLY A 138 -5.02 -18.54 10.45
CA GLY A 138 -5.73 -17.50 9.70
C GLY A 138 -4.84 -16.45 9.01
N GLN A 139 -3.52 -16.40 9.28
CA GLN A 139 -2.64 -15.38 8.69
C GLN A 139 -2.40 -15.57 7.19
N LYS A 140 -2.34 -16.83 6.74
CA LYS A 140 -2.16 -17.13 5.30
C LYS A 140 -3.33 -16.60 4.46
N GLN A 141 -4.50 -16.40 5.04
CA GLN A 141 -5.68 -15.85 4.36
C GLN A 141 -5.79 -14.33 4.50
N GLN A 142 -4.92 -13.68 5.28
CA GLN A 142 -4.99 -12.24 5.46
C GLN A 142 -4.50 -11.51 4.21
N VAL A 143 -5.28 -10.51 3.82
CA VAL A 143 -4.89 -9.52 2.82
C VAL A 143 -3.87 -8.59 3.45
N MET A 144 -2.72 -8.42 2.78
CA MET A 144 -1.64 -7.55 3.23
C MET A 144 -2.09 -6.09 3.22
N HIS A 145 -2.70 -5.64 2.12
CA HIS A 145 -3.13 -4.26 1.93
C HIS A 145 -4.62 -4.20 1.55
N PRO A 146 -5.48 -3.58 2.39
CA PRO A 146 -6.88 -3.34 2.02
C PRO A 146 -6.95 -2.54 0.73
N ARG A 147 -7.72 -3.05 -0.23
CA ARG A 147 -7.89 -2.44 -1.55
C ARG A 147 -9.29 -2.71 -2.08
N ILE A 148 -9.79 -1.80 -2.91
CA ILE A 148 -11.01 -1.99 -3.70
C ILE A 148 -10.56 -2.16 -5.14
N LEU A 149 -10.70 -3.36 -5.69
CA LEU A 149 -10.45 -3.61 -7.12
C LEU A 149 -11.58 -2.99 -7.94
N TRP A 150 -11.25 -2.24 -9.00
CA TRP A 150 -12.25 -1.46 -9.72
C TRP A 150 -12.14 -1.56 -11.24
N ASN A 151 -13.30 -1.50 -11.88
CA ASN A 151 -13.44 -1.04 -13.27
C ASN A 151 -13.97 0.41 -13.27
N ALA A 152 -14.22 0.98 -14.45
CA ALA A 152 -14.61 2.40 -14.56
C ALA A 152 -15.96 2.69 -13.91
N GLU A 153 -16.90 1.74 -13.89
CA GLU A 153 -18.20 1.90 -13.24
C GLU A 153 -18.05 1.94 -11.71
N ILE A 154 -17.37 0.95 -11.14
CA ILE A 154 -17.12 0.85 -9.69
C ILE A 154 -16.45 2.13 -9.17
N TYR A 155 -15.41 2.61 -9.87
CA TYR A 155 -14.70 3.82 -9.44
C TYR A 155 -15.59 5.07 -9.50
N ARG A 156 -16.42 5.22 -10.55
CA ARG A 156 -17.35 6.36 -10.67
C ARG A 156 -18.43 6.33 -9.60
N GLN A 157 -18.97 5.16 -9.28
CA GLN A 157 -19.99 4.99 -8.23
C GLN A 157 -19.44 5.28 -6.84
N ALA A 158 -18.16 5.02 -6.60
CA ALA A 158 -17.51 5.34 -5.33
C ALA A 158 -17.42 6.86 -5.06
N GLN A 159 -17.53 7.70 -6.10
CA GLN A 159 -17.48 9.17 -6.00
C GLN A 159 -16.31 9.69 -5.16
N VAL A 160 -15.12 9.08 -5.33
CA VAL A 160 -13.92 9.41 -4.55
C VAL A 160 -13.57 10.89 -4.73
N PRO A 161 -13.58 11.70 -3.65
CA PRO A 161 -13.33 13.13 -3.76
C PRO A 161 -11.85 13.40 -4.04
N SER A 162 -11.57 14.51 -4.72
CA SER A 162 -10.23 15.09 -4.76
C SER A 162 -9.98 15.84 -3.46
N VAL A 163 -8.76 15.80 -2.95
CA VAL A 163 -8.40 16.53 -1.73
C VAL A 163 -7.93 17.94 -2.11
N ASP A 164 -8.36 18.95 -1.36
CA ASP A 164 -7.88 20.32 -1.56
C ASP A 164 -6.40 20.45 -1.17
N CYS A 165 -5.61 21.16 -1.99
CA CYS A 165 -4.17 21.37 -1.80
C CYS A 165 -3.82 21.91 -0.42
N ARG A 166 -4.58 22.87 0.11
CA ARG A 166 -4.30 23.47 1.41
C ARG A 166 -4.54 22.46 2.52
N SER A 167 -5.68 21.77 2.48
CA SER A 167 -5.99 20.70 3.45
C SER A 167 -4.91 19.61 3.45
N PHE A 168 -4.51 19.16 2.27
CA PHE A 168 -3.48 18.15 2.06
C PHE A 168 -2.10 18.56 2.63
N LEU A 169 -1.68 19.80 2.42
CA LEU A 169 -0.39 20.30 2.88
C LEU A 169 -0.37 20.65 4.36
N GLU A 170 -1.45 21.26 4.88
CA GLU A 170 -1.45 21.90 6.20
C GLU A 170 -2.04 21.03 7.32
N THR A 171 -2.71 19.92 7.00
CA THR A 171 -3.38 19.07 8.00
C THR A 171 -3.01 17.59 7.88
N ASP A 172 -3.10 16.86 8.99
CA ASP A 172 -2.93 15.40 8.98
C ASP A 172 -4.20 14.70 8.52
N GLU A 173 -5.38 15.30 8.75
CA GLU A 173 -6.66 14.81 8.27
C GLU A 173 -6.72 14.79 6.74
N GLY A 174 -6.32 15.89 6.08
CA GLY A 174 -6.28 15.99 4.62
C GLY A 174 -5.28 15.02 3.99
N LEU A 175 -4.08 14.88 4.57
CA LEU A 175 -3.12 13.88 4.11
C LEU A 175 -3.61 12.44 4.34
N LYS A 176 -4.25 12.17 5.49
CA LYS A 176 -4.81 10.85 5.80
C LYS A 176 -5.95 10.48 4.86
N GLU A 177 -6.84 11.42 4.54
CA GLU A 177 -7.92 11.22 3.56
C GLU A 177 -7.33 10.89 2.19
N PHE A 178 -6.33 11.66 1.75
CA PHE A 178 -5.62 11.40 0.50
C PHE A 178 -5.00 9.99 0.48
N LEU A 179 -4.25 9.62 1.51
CA LEU A 179 -3.56 8.33 1.59
C LEU A 179 -4.56 7.17 1.68
N GLN A 180 -5.66 7.33 2.41
CA GLN A 180 -6.71 6.32 2.49
C GLN A 180 -7.32 6.06 1.10
N ASN A 181 -7.65 7.13 0.35
CA ASN A 181 -8.18 7.00 -1.01
C ASN A 181 -7.12 6.39 -1.96
N PHE A 182 -5.89 6.85 -1.88
CA PHE A 182 -4.77 6.35 -2.68
C PHE A 182 -4.52 4.85 -2.44
N LEU A 183 -4.48 4.40 -1.18
CA LEU A 183 -4.24 2.99 -0.86
C LEU A 183 -5.41 2.09 -1.28
N LEU A 184 -6.65 2.56 -1.11
CA LEU A 184 -7.82 1.78 -1.50
C LEU A 184 -7.92 1.60 -3.01
N TYR A 185 -7.73 2.67 -3.78
CA TYR A 185 -8.00 2.66 -5.23
C TYR A 185 -6.73 2.67 -6.10
N GLY A 186 -5.55 2.89 -5.54
CA GLY A 186 -4.30 3.03 -6.31
C GLY A 186 -4.21 4.34 -7.11
N ILE A 187 -5.19 5.24 -7.00
CA ILE A 187 -5.14 6.59 -7.56
C ILE A 187 -5.77 7.59 -6.59
N ALA A 188 -5.23 8.80 -6.56
CA ALA A 188 -5.81 9.92 -5.81
C ALA A 188 -5.47 11.25 -6.48
N PHE A 189 -6.29 12.26 -6.21
CA PHE A 189 -6.15 13.58 -6.81
C PHE A 189 -6.01 14.65 -5.73
N VAL A 190 -5.16 15.64 -6.01
CA VAL A 190 -5.10 16.90 -5.27
C VAL A 190 -5.50 18.03 -6.22
N GLU A 191 -6.46 18.85 -5.80
CA GLU A 191 -6.97 19.99 -6.56
C GLU A 191 -6.57 21.33 -5.94
N ASN A 192 -6.74 22.43 -6.68
CA ASN A 192 -6.33 23.79 -6.30
C ASN A 192 -4.82 23.93 -6.07
N VAL A 193 -4.04 23.19 -6.85
CA VAL A 193 -2.58 23.29 -6.87
C VAL A 193 -2.18 24.44 -7.80
N SER A 194 -1.20 25.26 -7.42
CA SER A 194 -0.63 26.22 -8.37
C SER A 194 0.09 25.44 -9.49
N PRO A 195 -0.17 25.72 -10.79
CA PRO A 195 0.38 24.95 -11.91
C PRO A 195 1.86 25.29 -12.16
N THR A 196 2.72 24.98 -11.19
CA THR A 196 4.17 25.14 -11.25
C THR A 196 4.87 23.82 -10.93
N LYS A 197 6.15 23.72 -11.31
CA LYS A 197 6.99 22.57 -10.97
C LYS A 197 7.24 22.54 -9.45
N GLU A 198 7.51 23.71 -8.88
CA GLU A 198 7.87 23.90 -7.48
C GLU A 198 6.73 23.47 -6.55
N ASP A 199 5.48 23.84 -6.85
CA ASP A 199 4.31 23.42 -6.08
C ASP A 199 4.04 21.91 -6.22
N THR A 200 4.38 21.31 -7.37
CA THR A 200 4.29 19.85 -7.56
C THR A 200 5.29 19.11 -6.69
N GLU A 201 6.52 19.63 -6.60
CA GLU A 201 7.58 19.08 -5.75
C GLU A 201 7.18 19.16 -4.26
N ILE A 202 6.63 20.29 -3.81
CA ILE A 202 6.11 20.46 -2.44
C ILE A 202 5.02 19.41 -2.12
N LEU A 203 4.09 19.17 -3.05
CA LEU A 203 3.06 18.14 -2.87
C LEU A 203 3.65 16.73 -2.76
N ALA A 204 4.60 16.40 -3.62
CA ALA A 204 5.26 15.10 -3.64
C ALA A 204 5.99 14.83 -2.31
N GLU A 205 6.75 15.81 -1.82
CA GLU A 205 7.52 15.72 -0.56
C GLU A 205 6.64 15.61 0.69
N ARG A 206 5.38 16.06 0.63
CA ARG A 206 4.42 15.91 1.74
C ARG A 206 4.07 14.43 2.01
N VAL A 207 4.14 13.57 0.98
CA VAL A 207 3.71 12.17 1.04
C VAL A 207 4.89 11.22 1.22
N SER A 208 5.95 11.42 0.44
CA SER A 208 7.06 10.47 0.30
C SER A 208 8.33 11.17 -0.20
N LEU A 209 9.43 10.42 -0.23
CA LEU A 209 10.67 10.86 -0.84
C LEU A 209 10.56 10.79 -2.37
N ILE A 210 10.98 11.87 -3.03
CA ILE A 210 11.13 11.87 -4.48
C ILE A 210 12.31 10.98 -4.85
N ARG A 211 12.03 9.94 -5.63
CA ARG A 211 13.04 9.03 -6.19
C ARG A 211 13.65 9.67 -7.42
N GLU A 212 14.86 10.17 -7.28
CA GLU A 212 15.66 10.62 -8.41
C GLU A 212 16.03 9.43 -9.32
N THR A 213 15.91 9.65 -10.63
CA THR A 213 16.14 8.62 -11.67
C THR A 213 16.99 9.20 -12.79
N ILE A 214 17.22 8.42 -13.86
CA ILE A 214 17.82 8.92 -15.12
C ILE A 214 17.00 10.01 -15.83
N TYR A 215 15.74 10.20 -15.43
CA TYR A 215 14.89 11.30 -15.87
C TYR A 215 15.02 12.55 -15.00
N GLY A 216 15.90 12.51 -13.99
CA GLY A 216 16.07 13.53 -12.97
C GLY A 216 15.14 13.35 -11.77
N ARG A 217 15.25 14.28 -10.81
CA ARG A 217 14.40 14.37 -9.62
C ARG A 217 12.95 14.70 -9.97
N MET A 218 12.77 15.76 -10.75
CA MET A 218 11.50 16.20 -11.30
C MET A 218 11.64 16.22 -12.81
N TRP A 219 10.72 15.59 -13.53
CA TRP A 219 10.67 15.64 -14.97
C TRP A 219 9.60 16.62 -15.45
N TYR A 220 9.89 17.25 -16.57
CA TYR A 220 9.04 18.20 -17.26
C TYR A 220 9.10 17.83 -18.73
N PHE A 221 7.95 17.51 -19.33
CA PHE A 221 7.94 17.18 -20.75
C PHE A 221 6.89 17.99 -21.51
N THR A 222 7.32 18.43 -22.68
CA THR A 222 6.46 18.76 -23.80
C THR A 222 6.76 17.77 -24.92
N SER A 223 5.96 17.73 -25.98
CA SER A 223 6.21 16.82 -27.10
C SER A 223 7.31 17.37 -28.01
N ASP A 224 8.56 17.26 -27.55
CA ASP A 224 9.76 17.80 -28.20
C ASP A 224 10.79 16.75 -28.63
N PHE A 225 10.51 15.45 -28.43
CA PHE A 225 11.45 14.35 -28.71
C PHE A 225 12.80 14.46 -27.97
N SER A 226 12.86 15.16 -26.83
CA SER A 226 14.10 15.38 -26.06
C SER A 226 14.70 14.13 -25.40
N ARG A 227 13.96 13.00 -25.40
CA ARG A 227 14.40 11.70 -24.88
C ARG A 227 14.08 10.58 -25.87
N GLY A 228 14.78 9.45 -25.75
CA GLY A 228 14.51 8.23 -26.52
C GLY A 228 13.24 7.49 -26.11
N ASP A 229 12.19 8.21 -25.69
CA ASP A 229 11.01 7.68 -25.03
C ASP A 229 9.72 8.14 -25.75
N THR A 230 8.82 7.18 -26.02
CA THR A 230 7.55 7.42 -26.72
C THR A 230 6.66 8.44 -26.00
N ALA A 231 6.84 8.62 -24.68
CA ALA A 231 6.13 9.61 -23.88
C ALA A 231 6.27 11.05 -24.41
N TYR A 232 7.39 11.36 -25.07
CA TYR A 232 7.75 12.68 -25.63
C TYR A 232 7.18 12.92 -27.04
N THR A 233 6.28 12.05 -27.52
CA THR A 233 5.55 12.22 -28.79
C THR A 233 4.12 12.74 -28.55
N LYS A 234 3.41 13.11 -29.62
CA LYS A 234 1.97 13.46 -29.60
C LYS A 234 1.03 12.27 -29.81
N LEU A 235 1.59 11.09 -30.05
CA LEU A 235 0.83 9.86 -30.31
C LEU A 235 0.09 9.38 -29.06
N ALA A 236 -0.87 8.49 -29.23
CA ALA A 236 -1.48 7.82 -28.09
C ALA A 236 -0.44 6.91 -27.42
N LEU A 237 -0.48 6.84 -26.09
CA LEU A 237 0.26 5.87 -25.30
C LEU A 237 -0.73 4.83 -24.79
N ASP A 238 -0.45 3.58 -25.07
CA ASP A 238 -1.25 2.48 -24.54
C ASP A 238 -1.00 2.32 -23.03
N ARG A 239 -1.87 1.60 -22.33
CA ARG A 239 -1.77 1.33 -20.90
C ARG A 239 -0.45 0.65 -20.53
N HIS A 240 0.28 1.22 -19.56
CA HIS A 240 1.53 0.66 -19.06
C HIS A 240 1.78 1.02 -17.59
N THR A 241 2.71 0.32 -16.96
CA THR A 241 3.42 0.76 -15.77
C THR A 241 4.82 1.21 -16.14
N ASP A 242 5.30 2.28 -15.51
CA ASP A 242 6.59 2.89 -15.82
C ASP A 242 7.74 2.13 -15.17
N THR A 243 8.92 2.24 -15.77
CA THR A 243 10.20 1.73 -15.23
C THR A 243 10.21 0.22 -15.00
N THR A 244 9.53 -0.56 -15.85
CA THR A 244 9.50 -2.03 -15.71
C THR A 244 10.89 -2.68 -15.85
N TYR A 245 11.82 -1.97 -16.50
CA TYR A 245 13.24 -2.28 -16.64
C TYR A 245 14.11 -1.90 -15.42
N PHE A 246 13.55 -1.31 -14.37
CA PHE A 246 14.26 -1.20 -13.09
C PHE A 246 14.16 -2.51 -12.33
N GLN A 247 15.22 -2.86 -11.58
CA GLN A 247 15.16 -3.97 -10.62
C GLN A 247 14.03 -3.72 -9.60
N GLU A 248 13.91 -2.48 -9.14
CA GLU A 248 12.82 -1.97 -8.31
C GLU A 248 12.06 -0.88 -9.09
N PRO A 249 10.93 -1.20 -9.74
CA PRO A 249 10.10 -0.21 -10.42
C PRO A 249 9.70 0.92 -9.47
N CYS A 250 9.57 2.13 -10.01
CA CYS A 250 9.11 3.28 -9.24
C CYS A 250 7.73 3.01 -8.63
N GLY A 251 7.55 3.38 -7.36
CA GLY A 251 6.37 3.01 -6.58
C GLY A 251 5.14 3.82 -6.94
N ILE A 252 5.28 5.15 -6.95
CA ILE A 252 4.21 6.09 -7.25
C ILE A 252 4.69 7.01 -8.36
N GLN A 253 3.78 7.36 -9.26
CA GLN A 253 3.99 8.37 -10.29
C GLN A 253 3.05 9.53 -10.07
N VAL A 254 3.59 10.75 -10.13
CA VAL A 254 2.84 11.99 -9.99
C VAL A 254 2.74 12.67 -11.35
N PHE A 255 1.54 13.09 -11.72
CA PHE A 255 1.28 13.89 -12.91
C PHE A 255 0.61 15.19 -12.54
N HIS A 256 1.16 16.32 -12.98
CA HIS A 256 0.52 17.61 -12.85
C HIS A 256 0.54 18.35 -14.18
N CYS A 257 -0.65 18.64 -14.70
CA CYS A 257 -0.80 19.46 -15.91
C CYS A 257 -0.50 20.91 -15.58
N LEU A 258 0.51 21.50 -16.22
CA LEU A 258 0.85 22.90 -16.05
C LEU A 258 0.15 23.76 -17.09
N LYS A 259 0.06 23.27 -18.33
CA LYS A 259 -0.57 23.97 -19.45
C LYS A 259 -1.11 23.00 -20.49
N HIS A 260 -2.26 23.32 -21.08
CA HIS A 260 -2.81 22.59 -22.22
C HIS A 260 -3.63 23.52 -23.12
N GLU A 261 -3.12 23.79 -24.31
CA GLU A 261 -3.76 24.54 -25.40
C GLU A 261 -3.95 23.59 -26.58
N GLY A 262 -5.11 22.92 -26.65
CA GLY A 262 -5.38 21.92 -27.69
C GLY A 262 -6.51 20.96 -27.34
N THR A 263 -6.62 19.87 -28.11
CA THR A 263 -7.66 18.84 -27.94
C THR A 263 -7.05 17.47 -27.65
N GLY A 264 -7.84 16.53 -27.13
CA GLY A 264 -7.37 15.18 -26.78
C GLY A 264 -6.54 15.13 -25.48
N GLY A 265 -5.61 14.19 -25.36
CA GLY A 265 -4.65 14.15 -24.24
C GLY A 265 -5.28 13.84 -22.88
N ARG A 266 -6.42 13.14 -22.88
CA ARG A 266 -6.99 12.54 -21.67
C ARG A 266 -6.03 11.46 -21.16
N THR A 267 -5.89 11.38 -19.85
CA THR A 267 -5.17 10.31 -19.16
C THR A 267 -6.07 9.08 -19.07
N LEU A 268 -5.54 7.94 -19.51
CA LEU A 268 -6.15 6.63 -19.30
C LEU A 268 -5.66 6.06 -17.97
N LEU A 269 -6.56 5.47 -17.19
CA LEU A 269 -6.26 4.75 -15.96
C LEU A 269 -7.01 3.40 -15.99
N VAL A 270 -6.30 2.31 -15.67
CA VAL A 270 -6.84 0.95 -15.63
C VAL A 270 -6.29 0.23 -14.41
N ASP A 271 -7.15 -0.29 -13.54
CA ASP A 271 -6.72 -1.12 -12.41
C ASP A 271 -6.21 -2.47 -12.92
N GLY A 272 -4.88 -2.62 -12.96
CA GLY A 272 -4.25 -3.86 -13.42
C GLY A 272 -4.56 -5.05 -12.53
N PHE A 273 -4.82 -4.80 -11.23
CA PHE A 273 -5.17 -5.88 -10.30
C PHE A 273 -6.60 -6.36 -10.50
N TYR A 274 -7.53 -5.47 -10.83
CA TYR A 274 -8.89 -5.88 -11.22
C TYR A 274 -8.85 -6.75 -12.48
N ALA A 275 -8.16 -6.30 -13.53
CA ALA A 275 -8.02 -7.07 -14.77
C ALA A 275 -7.36 -8.43 -14.52
N ALA A 276 -6.29 -8.49 -13.73
CA ALA A 276 -5.63 -9.73 -13.39
C ALA A 276 -6.52 -10.67 -12.55
N GLU A 277 -7.38 -10.14 -11.67
CA GLU A 277 -8.39 -10.93 -10.95
C GLU A 277 -9.42 -11.55 -11.91
N GLN A 278 -9.86 -10.81 -12.93
CA GLN A 278 -10.75 -11.37 -13.95
C GLN A 278 -10.07 -12.51 -14.72
N VAL A 279 -8.78 -12.37 -15.06
CA VAL A 279 -7.99 -13.45 -15.66
C VAL A 279 -7.87 -14.64 -14.71
N LEU A 280 -7.62 -14.43 -13.42
CA LEU A 280 -7.57 -15.52 -12.42
C LEU A 280 -8.88 -16.30 -12.37
N ARG A 281 -10.02 -15.61 -12.41
CA ARG A 281 -11.36 -16.22 -12.38
C ARG A 281 -11.69 -16.99 -13.67
N GLN A 282 -11.30 -16.46 -14.82
CA GLN A 282 -11.68 -17.00 -16.14
C GLN A 282 -10.68 -18.01 -16.70
N ALA A 283 -9.39 -17.83 -16.42
CA ALA A 283 -8.28 -18.60 -16.98
C ALA A 283 -7.13 -18.73 -15.94
N PRO A 284 -7.34 -19.48 -14.85
CA PRO A 284 -6.37 -19.58 -13.74
C PRO A 284 -4.99 -20.07 -14.17
N GLU A 285 -4.89 -21.00 -15.12
CA GLU A 285 -3.60 -21.47 -15.66
C GLU A 285 -2.82 -20.36 -16.38
N GLN A 286 -3.52 -19.42 -17.02
CA GLN A 286 -2.90 -18.28 -17.69
C GLN A 286 -2.42 -17.23 -16.69
N PHE A 287 -3.21 -16.99 -15.63
CA PHE A 287 -2.77 -16.16 -14.51
C PHE A 287 -1.49 -16.74 -13.87
N GLU A 288 -1.47 -18.04 -13.60
CA GLU A 288 -0.31 -18.74 -13.04
C GLU A 288 0.92 -18.61 -13.93
N LEU A 289 0.74 -18.72 -15.25
CA LEU A 289 1.85 -18.58 -16.18
C LEU A 289 2.42 -17.15 -16.20
N LEU A 290 1.55 -16.14 -16.14
CA LEU A 290 1.93 -14.73 -16.04
C LEU A 290 2.59 -14.38 -14.70
N SER A 291 2.34 -15.17 -13.66
CA SER A 291 2.92 -14.95 -12.33
C SER A 291 4.21 -15.70 -12.06
N LYS A 292 4.48 -16.78 -12.82
CA LYS A 292 5.67 -17.61 -12.63
C LYS A 292 6.76 -17.42 -13.68
N VAL A 293 6.42 -16.98 -14.90
CA VAL A 293 7.40 -16.86 -15.98
C VAL A 293 8.09 -15.49 -15.92
N PRO A 294 9.39 -15.41 -15.56
CA PRO A 294 10.10 -14.16 -15.54
C PRO A 294 10.47 -13.71 -16.96
N LEU A 295 10.35 -12.41 -17.22
CA LEU A 295 10.69 -11.79 -18.48
C LEU A 295 11.70 -10.69 -18.28
N LYS A 296 12.51 -10.46 -19.32
CA LYS A 296 13.42 -9.33 -19.39
C LYS A 296 12.67 -8.09 -19.88
N HIS A 297 12.82 -6.99 -19.17
CA HIS A 297 12.41 -5.65 -19.56
C HIS A 297 13.68 -4.81 -19.75
N GLU A 298 13.76 -4.04 -20.83
CA GLU A 298 14.99 -3.39 -21.25
C GLU A 298 14.73 -1.99 -21.79
N TYR A 299 15.51 -1.03 -21.31
CA TYR A 299 15.55 0.34 -21.81
C TYR A 299 16.97 0.67 -22.25
N VAL A 300 17.11 1.13 -23.50
CA VAL A 300 18.37 1.56 -24.09
C VAL A 300 18.19 2.96 -24.68
N GLU A 301 18.93 3.92 -24.15
CA GLU A 301 18.93 5.31 -24.62
C GLU A 301 20.31 5.70 -25.10
N LYS A 302 20.38 6.26 -26.31
CA LYS A 302 21.60 6.73 -26.97
C LYS A 302 21.37 8.07 -27.69
N VAL A 303 20.56 8.95 -27.09
CA VAL A 303 20.15 10.24 -27.68
C VAL A 303 20.92 11.38 -27.02
N GLY A 304 21.59 12.21 -27.82
CA GLY A 304 22.43 13.30 -27.30
C GLY A 304 23.51 12.76 -26.35
N ASP A 305 23.66 13.41 -25.20
CA ASP A 305 24.58 12.99 -24.13
C ASP A 305 23.96 11.93 -23.18
N CYS A 306 22.72 11.50 -23.42
CA CYS A 306 22.07 10.47 -22.61
C CYS A 306 22.46 9.06 -23.08
N HIS A 307 23.15 8.33 -22.20
CA HIS A 307 23.60 6.95 -22.43
C HIS A 307 23.14 6.04 -21.30
N ASN A 308 21.92 5.51 -21.42
CA ASN A 308 21.33 4.63 -20.41
C ASN A 308 21.14 3.22 -20.97
N HIS A 309 21.45 2.21 -20.17
CA HIS A 309 21.11 0.81 -20.46
C HIS A 309 20.68 0.13 -19.17
N MET A 310 19.41 -0.23 -19.09
CA MET A 310 18.82 -0.80 -17.89
C MET A 310 18.05 -2.06 -18.20
N ILE A 311 18.16 -3.04 -17.30
CA ILE A 311 17.51 -4.33 -17.42
C ILE A 311 16.87 -4.70 -16.08
N GLY A 312 15.58 -5.01 -16.14
CA GLY A 312 14.79 -5.56 -15.05
C GLY A 312 14.30 -6.94 -15.45
N VAL A 313 14.24 -7.86 -14.48
CA VAL A 313 13.73 -9.22 -14.71
C VAL A 313 12.65 -9.52 -13.69
N GLY A 314 11.51 -10.04 -14.16
CA GLY A 314 10.42 -10.46 -13.29
C GLY A 314 9.20 -10.91 -14.07
N PRO A 315 8.25 -11.59 -13.42
CA PRO A 315 6.97 -11.92 -14.04
C PRO A 315 6.13 -10.67 -14.25
N VAL A 316 5.15 -10.76 -15.15
CA VAL A 316 4.16 -9.69 -15.39
C VAL A 316 3.32 -9.48 -14.13
N LEU A 317 2.92 -10.58 -13.47
CA LEU A 317 2.09 -10.58 -12.26
C LEU A 317 2.91 -11.04 -11.05
N ASN A 318 3.25 -10.14 -10.14
CA ASN A 318 4.02 -10.50 -8.94
C ASN A 318 3.05 -10.73 -7.78
N VAL A 319 3.09 -11.93 -7.20
CA VAL A 319 2.16 -12.41 -6.16
C VAL A 319 2.90 -12.87 -4.91
N TYR A 320 2.28 -12.70 -3.75
CA TYR A 320 2.80 -13.31 -2.53
C TYR A 320 2.62 -14.83 -2.58
N PRO A 321 3.68 -15.62 -2.29
CA PRO A 321 3.65 -17.07 -2.50
C PRO A 321 2.69 -17.82 -1.56
N TRP A 322 2.27 -17.22 -0.44
CA TRP A 322 1.40 -17.88 0.54
C TRP A 322 -0.10 -17.73 0.26
N ASN A 323 -0.51 -16.73 -0.53
CA ASN A 323 -1.94 -16.41 -0.76
C ASN A 323 -2.28 -15.96 -2.19
N ASN A 324 -1.30 -15.90 -3.10
CA ASN A 324 -1.45 -15.39 -4.48
C ASN A 324 -1.96 -13.95 -4.59
N GLU A 325 -1.93 -13.17 -3.51
CA GLU A 325 -2.30 -11.76 -3.53
C GLU A 325 -1.28 -10.98 -4.38
N LEU A 326 -1.76 -10.27 -5.39
CA LEU A 326 -0.92 -9.41 -6.24
C LEU A 326 -0.32 -8.26 -5.44
N TYR A 327 0.95 -7.97 -5.64
CA TYR A 327 1.60 -6.79 -5.06
C TYR A 327 2.30 -5.90 -6.09
N LEU A 328 2.54 -6.39 -7.32
CA LEU A 328 3.14 -5.60 -8.40
C LEU A 328 2.74 -6.15 -9.78
N ILE A 329 2.33 -5.26 -10.70
CA ILE A 329 2.20 -5.54 -12.13
C ILE A 329 3.31 -4.86 -12.95
N ARG A 330 4.09 -5.67 -13.69
CA ARG A 330 5.10 -5.20 -14.64
C ARG A 330 4.56 -5.34 -16.05
N TYR A 331 3.84 -4.32 -16.52
CA TYR A 331 3.20 -4.36 -17.83
C TYR A 331 3.58 -3.11 -18.61
N ASN A 332 4.53 -3.24 -19.52
CA ASN A 332 4.85 -2.21 -20.49
C ASN A 332 5.28 -2.90 -21.79
N ASN A 333 4.49 -2.72 -22.85
CA ASN A 333 4.80 -3.33 -24.15
C ASN A 333 6.03 -2.70 -24.82
N TYR A 334 6.32 -1.43 -24.53
CA TYR A 334 7.45 -0.69 -25.09
C TYR A 334 8.79 -1.16 -24.49
N ASP A 335 8.78 -1.53 -23.21
CA ASP A 335 9.95 -1.96 -22.47
C ASP A 335 10.22 -3.48 -22.59
N ARG A 336 9.27 -4.26 -23.11
CA ARG A 336 9.39 -5.72 -23.13
C ARG A 336 10.50 -6.13 -24.08
N ALA A 337 11.55 -6.74 -23.53
CA ALA A 337 12.69 -7.18 -24.32
C ALA A 337 12.40 -8.46 -25.10
N VAL A 338 13.40 -8.90 -25.86
CA VAL A 338 13.38 -10.20 -26.56
C VAL A 338 13.18 -11.34 -25.55
N ILE A 339 12.19 -12.19 -25.79
CA ILE A 339 11.86 -13.35 -24.95
C ILE A 339 12.74 -14.53 -25.38
N ASN A 340 13.94 -14.62 -24.81
CA ASN A 340 14.91 -15.69 -25.07
C ASN A 340 15.22 -16.56 -23.84
N THR A 341 14.53 -16.33 -22.72
CA THR A 341 14.66 -17.09 -21.46
C THR A 341 13.51 -18.07 -21.21
N VAL A 342 12.42 -17.97 -21.98
CA VAL A 342 11.23 -18.82 -21.82
C VAL A 342 11.41 -20.09 -22.67
N PRO A 343 11.24 -21.30 -22.10
CA PRO A 343 11.33 -22.54 -22.84
C PRO A 343 10.37 -22.61 -24.04
N TYR A 344 10.78 -23.33 -25.09
CA TYR A 344 10.03 -23.44 -26.35
C TYR A 344 8.61 -24.00 -26.17
N ASP A 345 8.45 -24.99 -25.28
CA ASP A 345 7.17 -25.63 -24.95
C ASP A 345 6.25 -24.73 -24.10
N VAL A 346 6.79 -23.65 -23.52
CA VAL A 346 6.06 -22.71 -22.66
C VAL A 346 5.70 -21.42 -23.41
N VAL A 347 6.56 -20.96 -24.32
CA VAL A 347 6.48 -19.60 -24.89
C VAL A 347 5.14 -19.31 -25.60
N HIS A 348 4.58 -20.28 -26.33
CA HIS A 348 3.28 -20.11 -26.99
C HIS A 348 2.14 -19.92 -25.98
N ARG A 349 2.12 -20.74 -24.92
CA ARG A 349 1.14 -20.61 -23.83
C ARG A 349 1.28 -19.27 -23.12
N TRP A 350 2.52 -18.78 -22.97
CA TRP A 350 2.78 -17.47 -22.37
C TRP A 350 2.21 -16.35 -23.23
N TYR A 351 2.38 -16.39 -24.56
CA TYR A 351 1.76 -15.41 -25.46
C TYR A 351 0.23 -15.46 -25.42
N ALA A 352 -0.36 -16.65 -25.31
CA ALA A 352 -1.81 -16.80 -25.13
C ALA A 352 -2.28 -16.16 -23.83
N ALA A 353 -1.57 -16.41 -22.72
CA ALA A 353 -1.87 -15.81 -21.42
C ALA A 353 -1.72 -14.27 -21.43
N HIS A 354 -0.62 -13.77 -22.00
CA HIS A 354 -0.40 -12.34 -22.19
C HIS A 354 -1.54 -11.71 -22.99
N ARG A 355 -1.98 -12.34 -24.09
CA ARG A 355 -3.11 -11.86 -24.91
C ARG A 355 -4.39 -11.77 -24.10
N THR A 356 -4.69 -12.73 -23.24
CA THR A 356 -5.88 -12.70 -22.38
C THR A 356 -5.83 -11.54 -21.39
N LEU A 357 -4.70 -11.33 -20.73
CA LEU A 357 -4.53 -10.16 -19.85
C LEU A 357 -4.65 -8.85 -20.64
N THR A 358 -4.00 -8.74 -21.79
CA THR A 358 -4.09 -7.55 -22.65
C THR A 358 -5.54 -7.29 -23.11
N ALA A 359 -6.30 -8.33 -23.43
CA ALA A 359 -7.70 -8.20 -23.84
C ALA A 359 -8.57 -7.68 -22.68
N GLU A 360 -8.36 -8.21 -21.47
CA GLU A 360 -9.06 -7.75 -20.27
C GLU A 360 -8.71 -6.30 -19.92
N LEU A 361 -7.41 -5.95 -19.94
CA LEU A 361 -6.95 -4.57 -19.76
C LEU A 361 -7.53 -3.61 -20.81
N ARG A 362 -7.90 -4.11 -22.00
CA ARG A 362 -8.47 -3.36 -23.13
C ARG A 362 -9.99 -3.32 -23.19
N ARG A 363 -10.69 -3.93 -22.23
CA ARG A 363 -12.14 -3.77 -22.13
C ARG A 363 -12.50 -2.31 -21.87
N PRO A 364 -13.37 -1.70 -22.68
CA PRO A 364 -13.83 -0.32 -22.46
C PRO A 364 -14.40 -0.09 -21.06
N GLU A 365 -15.05 -1.10 -20.48
CA GLU A 365 -15.59 -1.08 -19.11
C GLU A 365 -14.51 -0.87 -18.04
N ASN A 366 -13.27 -1.29 -18.31
CA ASN A 366 -12.14 -1.18 -17.40
C ASN A 366 -11.39 0.16 -17.54
N GLU A 367 -11.70 0.95 -18.57
CA GLU A 367 -10.98 2.20 -18.87
C GLU A 367 -11.61 3.42 -18.19
N LEU A 368 -10.88 4.00 -17.24
CA LEU A 368 -11.20 5.30 -16.66
C LEU A 368 -10.42 6.41 -17.39
N TRP A 369 -11.16 7.26 -18.11
CA TRP A 369 -10.59 8.41 -18.83
C TRP A 369 -10.77 9.70 -18.04
N VAL A 370 -9.66 10.38 -17.73
CA VAL A 370 -9.63 11.62 -16.94
C VAL A 370 -8.92 12.72 -17.72
N LYS A 371 -9.51 13.93 -17.78
CA LYS A 371 -8.84 15.10 -18.33
C LYS A 371 -8.16 15.88 -17.21
N LEU A 372 -6.83 15.80 -17.14
CA LEU A 372 -6.05 16.68 -16.26
C LEU A 372 -6.07 18.12 -16.80
N LYS A 373 -6.35 19.06 -15.91
CA LYS A 373 -6.35 20.51 -16.16
C LYS A 373 -5.31 21.16 -15.24
N PRO A 374 -4.82 22.37 -15.58
CA PRO A 374 -4.03 23.17 -14.65
C PRO A 374 -4.65 23.25 -13.26
N GLY A 375 -3.82 22.94 -12.26
CA GLY A 375 -4.17 22.92 -10.84
C GLY A 375 -4.80 21.63 -10.30
N LYS A 376 -4.73 20.55 -11.08
CA LYS A 376 -5.06 19.20 -10.62
C LYS A 376 -3.86 18.27 -10.78
N ALA A 377 -3.38 17.73 -9.66
CA ALA A 377 -2.34 16.71 -9.60
C ALA A 377 -2.97 15.32 -9.41
N LEU A 378 -2.42 14.32 -10.09
CA LEU A 378 -2.81 12.93 -10.01
C LEU A 378 -1.62 12.11 -9.48
N PHE A 379 -1.88 11.27 -8.49
CA PHE A 379 -0.96 10.27 -7.99
C PHE A 379 -1.45 8.89 -8.42
N VAL A 380 -0.56 8.09 -8.99
CA VAL A 380 -0.83 6.74 -9.49
C VAL A 380 0.08 5.76 -8.78
N ASP A 381 -0.50 4.73 -8.17
CA ASP A 381 0.22 3.54 -7.72
C ASP A 381 0.72 2.79 -8.96
N ASN A 382 1.97 3.07 -9.34
CA ASN A 382 2.60 2.53 -10.53
C ASN A 382 2.88 1.02 -10.43
N TRP A 383 2.69 0.42 -9.25
CA TRP A 383 2.76 -1.04 -9.09
C TRP A 383 1.42 -1.72 -9.35
N ARG A 384 0.33 -0.97 -9.53
CA ARG A 384 -1.04 -1.49 -9.64
C ARG A 384 -1.78 -0.95 -10.85
N VAL A 385 -1.85 0.37 -10.97
CA VAL A 385 -2.72 1.05 -11.93
C VAL A 385 -1.89 1.36 -13.17
N LEU A 386 -2.27 0.75 -14.29
CA LEU A 386 -1.70 1.11 -15.57
C LEU A 386 -2.26 2.45 -15.99
N HIS A 387 -1.42 3.23 -16.64
CA HIS A 387 -1.82 4.52 -17.16
C HIS A 387 -1.39 4.66 -18.62
N GLY A 388 -2.04 5.59 -19.32
CA GLY A 388 -1.81 5.85 -20.73
C GLY A 388 -2.35 7.21 -21.10
N ARG A 389 -2.41 7.49 -22.40
CA ARG A 389 -2.82 8.81 -22.87
C ARG A 389 -3.43 8.73 -24.26
N GLU A 390 -4.52 9.47 -24.44
CA GLU A 390 -5.05 9.75 -25.77
C GLU A 390 -4.07 10.59 -26.60
N ALA A 391 -4.10 10.45 -27.92
CA ALA A 391 -3.40 11.38 -28.80
C ALA A 391 -3.89 12.83 -28.56
N PHE A 392 -3.06 13.82 -28.87
CA PHE A 392 -3.44 15.22 -28.65
C PHE A 392 -2.86 16.18 -29.69
N THR A 393 -3.47 17.36 -29.77
CA THR A 393 -3.04 18.46 -30.63
C THR A 393 -2.60 19.67 -29.80
N GLY A 394 -1.91 20.60 -30.45
CA GLY A 394 -1.48 21.85 -29.81
C GLY A 394 -0.36 21.69 -28.77
N TYR A 395 -0.34 22.56 -27.78
CA TYR A 395 0.68 22.63 -26.73
C TYR A 395 0.19 21.96 -25.45
N ARG A 396 1.01 21.11 -24.86
CA ARG A 396 0.75 20.47 -23.57
C ARG A 396 2.04 20.40 -22.77
N GLN A 397 1.95 20.74 -21.50
CA GLN A 397 3.05 20.70 -20.56
C GLN A 397 2.60 19.97 -19.30
N LEU A 398 3.26 18.84 -19.02
CA LEU A 398 3.16 18.11 -17.77
C LEU A 398 4.47 18.23 -17.01
N CYS A 399 4.37 18.24 -15.69
CA CYS A 399 5.48 17.87 -14.83
C CYS A 399 5.08 16.71 -13.93
N GLY A 400 6.09 16.13 -13.30
CA GLY A 400 5.88 15.05 -12.36
C GLY A 400 7.19 14.51 -11.83
N CYS A 401 7.06 13.44 -11.06
CA CYS A 401 8.16 12.73 -10.43
C CYS A 401 7.74 11.31 -10.09
N TYR A 402 8.72 10.54 -9.62
CA TYR A 402 8.50 9.24 -9.02
C TYR A 402 8.72 9.32 -7.52
N LEU A 403 7.92 8.60 -6.74
CA LEU A 403 8.09 8.49 -5.29
C LEU A 403 8.40 7.04 -4.89
N THR A 404 9.08 6.89 -3.76
CA THR A 404 9.30 5.59 -3.13
C THR A 404 7.99 5.07 -2.51
N ARG A 405 7.71 3.78 -2.70
CA ARG A 405 6.50 3.15 -2.12
C ARG A 405 6.61 3.04 -0.60
N ASP A 406 7.78 2.65 -0.11
CA ASP A 406 8.01 2.39 1.31
C ASP A 406 7.69 3.61 2.18
N ASP A 407 8.10 4.81 1.75
CA ASP A 407 7.82 6.04 2.47
C ASP A 407 6.33 6.41 2.46
N VAL A 408 5.60 6.14 1.37
CA VAL A 408 4.14 6.32 1.36
C VAL A 408 3.46 5.39 2.37
N LEU A 409 3.85 4.12 2.40
CA LEU A 409 3.29 3.15 3.36
C LEU A 409 3.70 3.51 4.80
N ASN A 410 4.92 3.99 5.00
CA ASN A 410 5.40 4.49 6.30
C ASN A 410 4.55 5.67 6.79
N THR A 411 4.37 6.70 5.97
CA THR A 411 3.53 7.87 6.30
C THR A 411 2.09 7.44 6.60
N ALA A 412 1.52 6.53 5.82
CA ALA A 412 0.18 6.02 6.06
C ALA A 412 0.05 5.27 7.41
N ARG A 413 1.02 4.41 7.75
CA ARG A 413 1.05 3.70 9.03
C ARG A 413 1.19 4.65 10.21
N LEU A 414 2.01 5.70 10.09
CA LEU A 414 2.15 6.74 11.13
C LEU A 414 0.83 7.49 11.38
N LEU A 415 0.00 7.66 10.34
CA LEU A 415 -1.34 8.25 10.44
C LEU A 415 -2.43 7.24 10.85
N GLY A 416 -2.04 6.01 11.21
CA GLY A 416 -2.93 4.96 11.70
C GLY A 416 -3.75 4.28 10.61
N LEU A 417 -3.33 4.36 9.34
CA LEU A 417 -3.94 3.59 8.25
C LEU A 417 -3.35 2.18 8.22
N ARG A 418 -4.17 1.20 7.80
CA ARG A 418 -3.69 -0.15 7.49
C ARG A 418 -3.08 -0.14 6.08
N ALA A 419 -1.76 -0.10 6.04
CA ALA A 419 -0.95 0.03 4.83
C ALA A 419 0.29 -0.87 4.90
#